data_AF-A0A948Z227-F1
#
_entry.id   AF-A0A948Z227-F1
#
_cell.length_a   1.000
_cell.length_b   1.000
_cell.length_c   1.000
_cell.angle_alpha   90.00
_cell.angle_beta   90.00
_cell.angle_gamma   90.00
#
_symmetry.space_group_name_H-M   'P 1'
#
loop_
_entity.id
_entity.type
_entity.pdbx_description
1 polymer ?
#
loop_
_entity_poly.entity_id
_entity_poly.type
_entity_poly.pdbx_seq_one_letter_code
_entity_poly.pdbx_strand_id
1 'polypeptide(L)'
;MKVQEKNLKNIMNEASLEKVSVEKASEDLFDFAIDRSDIKLILQSLPENKKINRVSVEYEIQLLKILAVGWSISFFLDESSLRKELSESFWNALHSFSQQISGISSSSTGKEIDYFNILKERLDTYLKVL
;
A
#
# COMPACT_ATOMS: atom_id res chain seq x y z
N MET A 1 -25.54 1.96 39.57
CA MET A 1 -24.42 2.78 39.06
C MET A 1 -23.11 2.00 38.84
N LYS A 2 -22.74 1.00 39.66
CA LYS A 2 -21.48 0.22 39.49
C LYS A 2 -21.44 -0.75 38.29
N VAL A 3 -22.60 -1.07 37.69
CA VAL A 3 -22.69 -2.00 36.55
C VAL A 3 -22.33 -1.32 35.22
N GLN A 4 -22.59 -0.01 35.07
CA GLN A 4 -22.24 0.75 33.87
C GLN A 4 -20.74 1.05 33.78
N GLU A 5 -20.06 1.34 34.90
CA GLU A 5 -18.60 1.50 34.90
C GLU A 5 -17.85 0.20 34.60
N LYS A 6 -18.39 -0.95 35.03
CA LYS A 6 -17.80 -2.26 34.75
C LYS A 6 -17.91 -2.61 33.26
N ASN A 7 -19.03 -2.28 32.63
CA ASN A 7 -19.21 -2.42 31.18
C ASN A 7 -18.35 -1.42 30.39
N LEU A 8 -18.21 -0.17 30.87
CA LEU A 8 -17.35 0.82 30.22
C LEU A 8 -15.87 0.42 30.29
N LYS A 9 -15.42 -0.12 31.42
CA LYS A 9 -14.08 -0.68 31.57
C LYS A 9 -13.87 -1.94 30.74
N ASN A 10 -14.87 -2.82 30.59
CA ASN A 10 -14.79 -3.97 29.70
C ASN A 10 -14.70 -3.56 28.23
N ILE A 11 -15.48 -2.56 27.79
CA ILE A 11 -15.39 -2.03 26.41
C ILE A 11 -14.02 -1.38 26.17
N MET A 12 -13.47 -0.66 27.16
CA MET A 12 -12.13 -0.09 27.09
C MET A 12 -11.00 -1.14 27.23
N ASN A 13 -11.30 -2.35 27.69
CA ASN A 13 -10.34 -3.44 27.90
C ASN A 13 -10.44 -4.55 26.83
N GLU A 14 -11.56 -4.63 26.10
CA GLU A 14 -11.70 -5.37 24.82
C GLU A 14 -11.09 -4.59 23.66
N ALA A 15 -11.04 -3.26 23.76
CA ALA A 15 -10.04 -2.45 23.05
C ALA A 15 -8.67 -2.53 23.75
N SER A 16 -8.33 -3.69 24.32
CA SER A 16 -6.94 -4.06 24.51
C SER A 16 -6.28 -3.80 23.17
N LEU A 17 -5.34 -2.86 23.13
CA LEU A 17 -4.34 -2.77 22.09
C LEU A 17 -3.69 -4.16 22.02
N GLU A 18 -4.28 -5.08 21.26
CA GLU A 18 -3.54 -6.22 20.76
C GLU A 18 -2.29 -5.58 20.17
N LYS A 19 -1.13 -5.96 20.71
CA LYS A 19 0.12 -5.55 20.10
C LYS A 19 0.04 -6.09 18.68
N VAL A 20 -0.34 -5.23 17.75
CA VAL A 20 -0.37 -5.55 16.32
C VAL A 20 1.02 -6.06 16.01
N SER A 21 1.11 -7.31 15.60
CA SER A 21 2.40 -7.91 15.26
C SER A 21 2.95 -7.20 14.03
N VAL A 22 4.27 -7.28 13.83
CA VAL A 22 4.91 -6.65 12.65
C VAL A 22 4.31 -7.21 11.36
N GLU A 23 3.99 -8.50 11.36
CA GLU A 23 3.35 -9.19 10.24
C GLU A 23 1.99 -8.59 9.94
N LYS A 24 1.14 -8.42 10.96
CA LYS A 24 -0.19 -7.85 10.75
C LYS A 24 -0.12 -6.39 10.27
N ALA A 25 0.78 -5.60 10.84
CA ALA A 25 1.01 -4.22 10.39
C ALA A 25 1.50 -4.16 8.94
N SER A 26 2.39 -5.09 8.56
CA SER A 26 2.90 -5.20 7.19
C SER A 26 1.79 -5.56 6.20
N GLU A 27 0.97 -6.56 6.54
CA GLU A 27 -0.19 -6.98 5.75
C GLU A 27 -1.16 -5.81 5.55
N ASP A 28 -1.52 -5.10 6.64
CA ASP A 28 -2.46 -3.98 6.56
C ASP A 28 -1.91 -2.83 5.69
N LEU A 29 -0.61 -2.53 5.79
CA LEU A 29 0.03 -1.50 4.96
C LEU A 29 0.15 -1.93 3.50
N PHE A 30 0.42 -3.21 3.25
CA PHE A 30 0.44 -3.78 1.91
C PHE A 30 -0.95 -3.75 1.27
N ASP A 31 -1.97 -4.25 1.98
CA ASP A 31 -3.37 -4.25 1.52
C ASP A 31 -3.85 -2.83 1.25
N PHE A 32 -3.54 -1.89 2.16
CA PHE A 32 -3.78 -0.48 1.92
C PHE A 32 -3.10 -0.01 0.64
N ALA A 33 -1.81 -0.31 0.44
CA ALA A 33 -1.05 0.15 -0.71
C ALA A 33 -1.60 -0.38 -2.04
N ILE A 34 -2.09 -1.63 -2.10
CA ILE A 34 -2.60 -2.26 -3.33
C ILE A 34 -4.10 -2.08 -3.57
N ASP A 35 -4.87 -1.72 -2.55
CA ASP A 35 -6.30 -1.43 -2.72
C ASP A 35 -6.52 -0.22 -3.63
N ARG A 36 -7.48 -0.35 -4.55
CA ARG A 36 -7.82 0.65 -5.56
C ARG A 36 -9.15 1.36 -5.27
N SER A 37 -9.80 1.03 -4.16
CA SER A 37 -11.17 1.50 -3.89
C SER A 37 -11.20 3.01 -3.69
N ASP A 38 -10.21 3.55 -2.98
CA ASP A 38 -9.98 4.99 -2.83
C ASP A 38 -9.59 5.68 -4.14
N ILE A 39 -8.74 5.06 -4.96
CA ILE A 39 -8.33 5.59 -6.27
C ILE A 39 -9.54 5.77 -7.18
N LYS A 40 -10.48 4.82 -7.19
CA LYS A 40 -11.73 4.92 -7.97
C LYS A 40 -12.55 6.13 -7.56
N LEU A 41 -12.62 6.44 -6.27
CA LEU A 41 -13.31 7.65 -5.77
C LEU A 41 -12.62 8.93 -6.24
N ILE A 42 -11.28 8.95 -6.22
CA ILE A 42 -10.48 10.08 -6.75
C ILE A 42 -10.79 10.29 -8.23
N LEU A 43 -10.76 9.22 -9.04
CA LEU A 43 -11.01 9.30 -10.48
C LEU A 43 -12.43 9.76 -10.83
N GLN A 44 -13.43 9.43 -10.01
CA GLN A 44 -14.80 9.89 -10.18
C GLN A 44 -14.93 11.41 -9.94
N SER A 45 -14.11 11.97 -9.06
CA SER A 45 -14.08 13.42 -8.81
C SER A 45 -13.39 14.22 -9.92
N LEU A 46 -12.61 13.56 -10.80
CA LEU A 46 -11.91 14.24 -11.88
C LEU A 46 -12.88 14.69 -12.98
N PRO A 47 -12.78 15.94 -13.45
CA PRO A 47 -13.64 16.43 -14.52
C PRO A 47 -13.51 15.55 -15.77
N GLU A 48 -14.62 15.38 -16.50
CA GLU A 48 -14.64 14.65 -17.77
C GLU A 48 -13.87 15.43 -18.84
N ASN A 49 -12.55 15.29 -18.83
CA ASN A 49 -11.67 15.85 -19.84
C ASN A 49 -11.21 14.75 -20.78
N LYS A 50 -11.64 14.80 -22.04
CA LYS A 50 -11.26 13.83 -23.08
C LYS A 50 -9.75 13.75 -23.34
N LYS A 51 -8.95 14.70 -22.86
CA LYS A 51 -7.48 14.68 -22.96
C LYS A 51 -6.81 13.86 -21.84
N ILE A 52 -7.53 13.49 -20.78
CA ILE A 52 -6.97 12.74 -19.65
C ILE A 52 -7.32 11.26 -19.82
N ASN A 53 -6.30 10.42 -20.00
CA ASN A 53 -6.47 8.98 -19.95
C ASN A 53 -6.66 8.54 -18.49
N ARG A 54 -7.90 8.33 -18.07
CA ARG A 54 -8.26 7.93 -16.69
C ARG A 54 -7.60 6.62 -16.26
N VAL A 55 -7.41 5.67 -17.19
CA VAL A 55 -6.71 4.41 -16.91
C VAL A 55 -5.25 4.68 -16.58
N SER A 56 -4.57 5.51 -17.38
CA SER A 56 -3.19 5.91 -17.09
C SER A 56 -3.07 6.62 -15.74
N VAL A 57 -4.02 7.50 -15.41
CA VAL A 57 -4.05 8.19 -14.10
C VAL A 57 -4.28 7.21 -12.96
N GLU A 58 -5.16 6.21 -13.12
CA GLU A 58 -5.36 5.15 -12.13
C GLU A 58 -4.05 4.42 -11.81
N TYR A 59 -3.35 3.97 -12.84
CA TYR A 59 -2.06 3.29 -12.69
C TYR A 59 -1.02 4.20 -12.04
N GLU A 60 -0.98 5.47 -12.42
CA GLU A 60 -0.05 6.43 -11.85
C GLU A 60 -0.27 6.62 -10.35
N ILE A 61 -1.51 6.86 -9.93
CA ILE A 61 -1.87 7.04 -8.52
C ILE A 61 -1.54 5.77 -7.73
N GLN A 62 -1.84 4.59 -8.30
CA GLN A 62 -1.54 3.31 -7.68
C GLN A 62 -0.04 3.13 -7.42
N LEU A 63 0.80 3.43 -8.41
CA LEU A 63 2.26 3.33 -8.28
C LEU A 63 2.79 4.32 -7.24
N LEU A 64 2.29 5.55 -7.24
CA LEU A 64 2.62 6.57 -6.24
C LEU A 64 2.23 6.12 -4.82
N LYS A 65 1.05 5.53 -4.64
CA LYS A 65 0.56 5.03 -3.35
C LYS A 65 1.48 3.93 -2.79
N ILE A 66 1.85 2.95 -3.61
CA ILE A 66 2.81 1.90 -3.23
C ILE A 66 4.15 2.49 -2.79
N LEU A 67 4.72 3.38 -3.59
CA LEU A 67 6.02 4.00 -3.30
C LEU A 67 5.95 4.89 -2.05
N ALA A 68 4.87 5.64 -1.87
CA ALA A 68 4.68 6.49 -0.70
C ALA A 68 4.59 5.69 0.60
N VAL A 69 3.88 4.55 0.61
CA VAL A 69 3.80 3.67 1.78
C VAL A 69 5.18 3.08 2.08
N GLY A 70 5.86 2.49 1.09
CA GLY A 70 7.19 1.92 1.28
C GLY A 70 8.23 2.95 1.75
N TRP A 71 8.18 4.17 1.21
CA TRP A 71 9.04 5.27 1.66
C TRP A 71 8.70 5.72 3.08
N SER A 72 7.41 5.79 3.43
CA SER A 72 6.97 6.21 4.76
C SER A 72 7.40 5.25 5.86
N ILE A 73 7.37 3.94 5.59
CA ILE A 73 7.91 2.91 6.50
C ILE A 73 9.41 3.15 6.74
N SER A 74 10.17 3.42 5.68
CA SER A 74 11.61 3.66 5.78
C SER A 74 11.97 4.97 6.49
N PHE A 75 11.16 6.02 6.34
CA PHE A 75 11.51 7.37 6.78
C PHE A 75 10.91 7.78 8.12
N PHE A 76 9.62 7.49 8.36
CA PHE A 76 8.90 8.01 9.53
C PHE A 76 8.96 7.10 10.75
N LEU A 77 9.37 5.85 10.60
CA LEU A 77 9.56 4.95 11.74
C LEU A 77 10.94 5.20 12.38
N ASP A 78 10.93 5.25 13.72
CA ASP A 78 12.15 5.36 14.52
C ASP A 78 13.13 4.22 14.20
N GLU A 79 14.42 4.52 14.34
CA GLU A 79 15.51 3.55 14.17
C GLU A 79 15.37 2.40 15.17
N SER A 80 14.70 1.34 14.75
CA SER A 80 14.39 0.18 15.58
C SER A 80 14.48 -1.10 14.75
N SER A 81 14.69 -2.24 15.42
CA SER A 81 14.59 -3.56 14.79
C SER A 81 13.22 -3.77 14.13
N LEU A 82 12.18 -3.16 14.69
CA LEU A 82 10.80 -3.17 14.19
C LEU A 82 10.68 -2.54 12.80
N ARG A 83 11.33 -1.39 12.57
CA ARG A 83 11.33 -0.72 11.25
C ARG A 83 11.90 -1.63 10.16
N LYS A 84 13.02 -2.29 10.47
CA LYS A 84 13.68 -3.18 9.51
C LYS A 84 12.78 -4.36 9.15
N GLU A 85 12.21 -5.02 10.17
CA GLU A 85 11.33 -6.17 9.99
C GLU A 85 10.05 -5.81 9.22
N LEU A 86 9.44 -4.67 9.53
CA LEU A 86 8.25 -4.16 8.84
C LEU A 86 8.55 -3.80 7.37
N SER A 87 9.67 -3.11 7.13
CA SER A 87 10.12 -2.76 5.78
C SER A 87 10.40 -4.01 4.95
N GLU A 88 11.17 -4.96 5.48
CA GLU A 88 11.46 -6.22 4.78
C GLU A 88 10.18 -7.00 4.45
N SER A 89 9.27 -7.11 5.42
CA SER A 89 7.98 -7.79 5.22
C SER A 89 7.14 -7.12 4.11
N PHE A 90 7.02 -5.79 4.13
CA PHE A 90 6.28 -5.04 3.12
C PHE A 90 6.87 -5.22 1.71
N TRP A 91 8.19 -5.07 1.56
CA TRP A 91 8.85 -5.20 0.25
C TRP A 91 8.81 -6.64 -0.27
N ASN A 92 8.86 -7.65 0.61
CA ASN A 92 8.71 -9.05 0.22
C ASN A 92 7.28 -9.36 -0.26
N ALA A 93 6.25 -8.82 0.41
CA ALA A 93 4.88 -8.92 -0.04
C ALA A 93 4.68 -8.25 -1.41
N LEU A 94 5.23 -7.04 -1.60
CA LEU A 94 5.17 -6.32 -2.87
C LEU A 94 5.91 -7.05 -4.00
N HIS A 95 7.08 -7.62 -3.70
CA HIS A 95 7.81 -8.43 -4.68
C HIS A 95 6.98 -9.64 -5.11
N SER A 96 6.40 -10.37 -4.15
CA SER A 96 5.55 -11.54 -4.41
C SER A 96 4.32 -11.17 -5.24
N PHE A 97 3.66 -10.06 -4.92
CA PHE A 97 2.56 -9.50 -5.70
C PHE A 97 2.99 -9.13 -7.12
N SER A 98 4.14 -8.50 -7.27
CA SER A 98 4.68 -8.13 -8.58
C SER A 98 4.90 -9.37 -9.46
N GLN A 99 5.43 -10.47 -8.90
CA GLN A 99 5.60 -11.73 -9.62
C GLN A 99 4.25 -12.33 -10.07
N GLN A 100 3.21 -12.25 -9.24
CA GLN A 100 1.86 -12.70 -9.60
C GLN A 100 1.29 -11.89 -10.76
N ILE A 101 1.41 -10.56 -10.72
CA ILE A 101 0.96 -9.68 -11.80
C ILE A 101 1.73 -9.96 -13.10
N SER A 102 3.04 -10.12 -13.03
CA SER A 102 3.88 -10.45 -14.19
C SER A 102 3.46 -11.78 -14.84
N GLY A 103 3.15 -12.81 -14.03
CA GLY A 103 2.66 -14.10 -14.51
C GLY A 103 1.26 -14.06 -15.15
N ILE A 104 0.35 -13.26 -14.61
CA ILE A 104 -1.00 -13.07 -15.20
C ILE A 104 -0.91 -12.26 -16.50
N SER A 105 -0.03 -11.27 -16.57
CA SER A 105 0.13 -10.45 -17.77
C SER A 105 0.77 -11.23 -18.92
N SER A 106 1.79 -12.05 -18.64
CA SER A 106 2.45 -12.86 -19.68
C SER A 106 1.49 -13.86 -20.30
N SER A 107 0.65 -14.51 -19.48
CA SER A 107 -0.36 -15.47 -19.94
C SER A 107 -1.53 -14.84 -20.70
N SER A 108 -1.87 -13.57 -20.44
CA SER A 108 -3.02 -12.89 -21.07
C SER A 108 -2.67 -12.03 -22.28
N THR A 109 -1.46 -11.46 -22.33
CA THR A 109 -1.07 -10.49 -23.37
C THR A 109 0.09 -10.97 -24.26
N GLY A 110 0.73 -12.09 -23.92
CA GLY A 110 1.94 -12.58 -24.60
C GLY A 110 3.17 -11.69 -24.43
N LYS A 111 3.05 -10.61 -23.62
CA LYS A 111 4.14 -9.70 -23.26
C LYS A 111 4.51 -9.92 -21.80
N GLU A 112 5.80 -10.12 -21.57
CA GLU A 112 6.38 -10.13 -20.23
C GLU A 112 6.33 -8.70 -19.69
N ILE A 113 5.46 -8.47 -18.70
CA ILE A 113 5.41 -7.20 -17.97
C ILE A 113 6.09 -7.46 -16.63
N ASP A 114 7.22 -6.81 -16.39
CA ASP A 114 7.88 -6.83 -15.08
C ASP A 114 7.36 -5.66 -14.25
N TYR A 115 6.35 -5.93 -13.42
CA TYR A 115 5.72 -4.92 -12.59
C TYR A 115 6.69 -4.29 -11.58
N PHE A 116 7.66 -5.07 -11.07
CA PHE A 116 8.61 -4.58 -10.08
C PHE A 116 9.64 -3.63 -10.71
N ASN A 117 10.10 -3.92 -11.92
CA ASN A 117 10.96 -2.99 -12.65
C ASN A 117 10.22 -1.71 -13.05
N ILE A 118 8.94 -1.79 -13.42
CA ILE A 118 8.12 -0.58 -13.65
C ILE A 118 8.10 0.29 -12.39
N LEU A 119 7.87 -0.27 -11.20
CA LEU A 119 7.89 0.49 -9.95
C LEU A 119 9.23 1.22 -9.74
N LYS A 120 10.36 0.55 -10.01
CA LYS A 120 11.71 1.15 -9.91
C LYS A 120 11.90 2.29 -10.91
N GLU A 121 11.59 2.06 -12.18
CA GLU A 121 11.73 3.07 -13.24
C GLU A 121 10.88 4.32 -12.97
N ARG A 122 9.68 4.13 -12.40
CA ARG A 122 8.80 5.23 -12.01
C ARG A 122 9.35 5.99 -10.82
N LEU A 123 9.85 5.29 -9.80
CA LEU A 123 10.55 5.93 -8.68
C LEU A 123 11.73 6.79 -9.19
N ASP A 124 12.59 6.25 -10.05
CA ASP A 124 13.71 6.98 -10.64
C ASP A 124 13.24 8.21 -11.42
N THR A 125 12.10 8.11 -12.11
CA THR A 125 11.50 9.24 -12.83
C THR A 125 11.04 10.33 -11.88
N TYR A 126 10.40 9.99 -10.76
CA TYR A 126 9.99 10.98 -9.76
C TYR A 126 11.18 11.62 -9.04
N LEU A 127 12.25 10.87 -8.78
CA LEU A 127 13.46 11.40 -8.14
C LEU A 127 14.24 12.35 -9.05
N LYS A 128 14.14 12.23 -10.38
CA LYS A 128 14.82 13.14 -11.32
C LYS A 128 14.24 14.55 -11.37
N VAL A 129 13.00 14.72 -10.92
CA VAL A 129 12.28 16.01 -10.96
C VAL A 129 12.17 16.68 -9.59
N LEU A 130 12.64 16.01 -8.54
CA LEU A 130 12.83 16.54 -7.19
C LEU A 130 14.24 17.11 -7.06
#